data_AF-A0A3L6KQY2-F1
#
_entry.id   AF-A0A3L6KQY2-F1
#
_cell.length_a   1.000
_cell.length_b   1.000
_cell.length_c   1.000
_cell.angle_alpha   90.00
_cell.angle_beta   90.00
_cell.angle_gamma   90.00
#
_symmetry.space_group_name_H-M   'P 1'
#
loop_
_entity.id
_entity.type
_entity.pdbx_description
1 polymer ?
#
loop_
_entity_poly.entity_id
_entity_poly.type
_entity_poly.pdbx_seq_one_letter_code
_entity_poly.pdbx_strand_id
1 'polypeptide(L)'
;MLCLCFGNAGGNTIDCKQNNIECHWSSNVLAHVNLETAQCPNRKPTAVTYSMLAELIATIKSRMRVSAKTNALVRHLGKEPTTCDGTTTKLCVIYTATTTTGDAGSGLNAIPWVAKLIEAQRTMEEMQTLAVKASKQAAAMEMLIEAAKTAYAVQTVQLLEKQDFIAGTDGKDRAAKPETTNNGTCKAKGVGTSCKYGCKEISENSEKKCVVDPTYTPKQVNGAHQDSTTGNMNTTGSHSFVINRPPLLLACLLLA
;
A
#
# COMPACT_ATOMS: atom_id res chain seq x y z
N MET A 1 -11.08 -27.73 -24.76
CA MET A 1 -10.40 -27.78 -26.06
C MET A 1 -10.46 -29.21 -26.58
N LEU A 2 -10.07 -30.21 -25.80
CA LEU A 2 -10.17 -31.65 -26.13
C LEU A 2 -11.42 -32.09 -26.93
N CYS A 3 -12.64 -31.76 -26.47
CA CYS A 3 -13.90 -32.10 -27.18
C CYS A 3 -14.12 -31.33 -28.50
N LEU A 4 -13.43 -30.21 -28.68
CA LEU A 4 -13.51 -29.36 -29.87
C LEU A 4 -12.50 -29.77 -30.95
N CYS A 5 -11.44 -30.49 -30.56
CA CYS A 5 -10.27 -30.70 -31.41
C CYS A 5 -9.94 -32.18 -31.65
N PHE A 6 -10.39 -33.09 -30.78
CA PHE A 6 -10.06 -34.52 -30.89
C PHE A 6 -11.28 -35.33 -31.33
N GLY A 7 -11.06 -36.37 -32.14
CA GLY A 7 -12.12 -37.28 -32.59
C GLY A 7 -12.36 -38.43 -31.61
N ASN A 8 -13.39 -39.25 -31.83
CA ASN A 8 -13.77 -40.33 -30.90
C ASN A 8 -12.82 -41.56 -30.95
N ALA A 9 -12.54 -42.10 -32.13
CA ALA A 9 -11.59 -43.20 -32.36
C ALA A 9 -11.09 -43.22 -33.81
N GLY A 10 -9.78 -43.39 -34.03
CA GLY A 10 -9.16 -43.55 -35.36
C GLY A 10 -9.30 -42.37 -36.35
N GLY A 11 -9.99 -41.31 -35.94
CA GLY A 11 -10.26 -40.11 -36.72
C GLY A 11 -9.22 -39.03 -36.46
N ASN A 12 -8.27 -38.96 -37.37
CA ASN A 12 -7.40 -37.82 -37.58
C ASN A 12 -8.26 -36.59 -37.94
N THR A 13 -8.21 -35.52 -37.15
CA THR A 13 -9.03 -34.30 -37.38
C THR A 13 -8.17 -33.10 -37.70
N ILE A 14 -8.69 -32.23 -38.58
CA ILE A 14 -8.11 -30.92 -38.92
C ILE A 14 -8.95 -29.75 -38.39
N ASP A 15 -9.95 -30.04 -37.55
CA ASP A 15 -10.97 -29.07 -37.16
C ASP A 15 -10.41 -27.94 -36.27
N CYS A 16 -9.30 -28.20 -35.57
CA CYS A 16 -8.56 -27.18 -34.81
C CYS A 16 -7.19 -26.81 -35.40
N LYS A 17 -6.71 -27.49 -36.46
CA LYS A 17 -5.43 -27.21 -37.11
C LYS A 17 -5.34 -27.84 -38.51
N GLN A 18 -4.57 -27.25 -39.41
CA GLN A 18 -4.26 -27.83 -40.74
C GLN A 18 -3.53 -29.19 -40.72
N ASN A 19 -2.79 -29.54 -39.65
CA ASN A 19 -2.06 -30.80 -39.55
C ASN A 19 -2.78 -31.76 -38.58
N ASN A 20 -2.75 -33.05 -38.89
CA ASN A 20 -3.34 -34.07 -38.03
C ASN A 20 -2.82 -34.04 -36.61
N ILE A 21 -3.74 -34.06 -35.66
CA ILE A 21 -3.44 -34.34 -34.26
C ILE A 21 -3.87 -35.79 -34.00
N GLU A 22 -2.89 -36.66 -33.74
CA GLU A 22 -3.12 -38.07 -33.42
C GLU A 22 -3.59 -38.20 -31.96
N CYS A 23 -4.83 -37.77 -31.70
CA CYS A 23 -5.47 -37.81 -30.39
C CYS A 23 -6.94 -38.18 -30.54
N HIS A 24 -7.40 -39.13 -29.74
CA HIS A 24 -8.77 -39.64 -29.79
C HIS A 24 -9.39 -39.79 -28.40
N TRP A 25 -10.70 -39.67 -28.27
CA TRP A 25 -11.40 -39.71 -26.98
C TRP A 25 -11.36 -41.09 -26.32
N SER A 26 -11.17 -42.14 -27.12
CA SER A 26 -10.98 -43.49 -26.57
C SER A 26 -9.58 -43.74 -25.97
N SER A 27 -8.64 -42.79 -26.05
CA SER A 27 -7.38 -42.83 -25.30
C SER A 27 -7.48 -42.08 -23.97
N ASN A 28 -6.41 -42.11 -23.17
CA ASN A 28 -6.28 -41.22 -22.02
C ASN A 28 -6.14 -39.77 -22.49
N VAL A 29 -7.27 -39.09 -22.66
CA VAL A 29 -7.35 -37.73 -23.20
C VAL A 29 -6.53 -36.71 -22.38
N LEU A 30 -6.37 -36.93 -21.08
CA LEU A 30 -5.56 -36.06 -20.20
C LEU A 30 -4.08 -36.10 -20.56
N ALA A 31 -3.57 -37.24 -21.05
CA ALA A 31 -2.18 -37.36 -21.50
C ALA A 31 -1.86 -36.45 -22.70
N HIS A 32 -2.88 -35.99 -23.42
CA HIS A 32 -2.76 -35.22 -24.66
C HIS A 32 -2.96 -33.71 -24.48
N VAL A 33 -3.18 -33.21 -23.27
CA VAL A 33 -3.37 -31.77 -22.98
C VAL A 33 -2.16 -30.95 -23.43
N ASN A 34 -0.94 -31.46 -23.25
CA ASN A 34 0.28 -30.78 -23.68
C ASN A 34 0.38 -30.68 -25.22
N LEU A 35 -0.05 -31.72 -25.93
CA LEU A 35 -0.07 -31.71 -27.39
C LEU A 35 -1.05 -30.68 -27.93
N GLU A 36 -2.23 -30.59 -27.30
CA GLU A 36 -3.26 -29.62 -27.65
C GLU A 36 -2.81 -28.18 -27.37
N THR A 37 -2.31 -27.93 -26.16
CA THR A 37 -1.88 -26.58 -25.75
C THR A 37 -0.68 -26.10 -26.56
N ALA A 38 0.17 -26.99 -27.05
CA ALA A 38 1.25 -26.66 -27.98
C ALA A 38 0.75 -26.17 -29.36
N GLN A 39 -0.51 -26.43 -29.73
CA GLN A 39 -1.11 -25.93 -30.98
C GLN A 39 -1.64 -24.50 -30.87
N CYS A 40 -1.76 -23.96 -29.65
CA CYS A 40 -2.22 -22.59 -29.46
C CYS A 40 -1.20 -21.62 -30.08
N PRO A 41 -1.62 -20.75 -31.02
CA PRO A 41 -0.70 -19.84 -31.70
C PRO A 41 -0.13 -18.76 -30.77
N ASN A 42 -0.89 -18.45 -29.71
CA ASN A 42 -0.52 -17.43 -28.74
C ASN A 42 0.16 -18.08 -27.54
N ARG A 43 1.32 -17.55 -27.17
CA ARG A 43 1.99 -17.91 -25.92
C ARG A 43 1.16 -17.42 -24.74
N LYS A 44 1.26 -18.16 -23.63
CA LYS A 44 0.74 -17.69 -22.34
C LYS A 44 1.34 -16.30 -22.04
N PRO A 45 0.52 -15.29 -21.73
CA PRO A 45 1.03 -13.97 -21.40
C PRO A 45 1.81 -13.99 -20.08
N THR A 46 2.83 -13.14 -19.99
CA THR A 46 3.66 -13.00 -18.78
C THR A 46 2.86 -12.51 -17.57
N ALA A 47 1.87 -11.64 -17.82
CA ALA A 47 0.92 -11.16 -16.84
C ALA A 47 -0.48 -11.12 -17.45
N VAL A 48 -1.49 -11.44 -16.65
CA VAL A 48 -2.89 -11.32 -17.05
C VAL A 48 -3.39 -9.94 -16.64
N THR A 49 -3.85 -9.14 -17.60
CA THR A 49 -4.46 -7.84 -17.34
C THR A 49 -5.98 -7.93 -17.35
N TYR A 50 -6.64 -6.93 -16.77
CA TYR A 50 -8.10 -6.82 -16.80
C TYR A 50 -8.64 -6.74 -18.23
N SER A 51 -8.02 -5.93 -19.09
CA SER A 51 -8.43 -5.78 -20.49
C SER A 51 -8.35 -7.11 -21.24
N MET A 52 -7.27 -7.87 -21.06
CA MET A 52 -7.12 -9.18 -21.67
C MET A 52 -8.19 -10.17 -21.21
N LEU A 53 -8.53 -10.17 -19.91
CA LEU A 53 -9.57 -11.03 -19.38
C LEU A 53 -10.97 -10.62 -19.88
N ALA A 54 -11.24 -9.32 -19.95
CA ALA A 54 -12.49 -8.78 -20.50
C ALA A 54 -12.66 -9.13 -21.98
N GLU A 55 -11.61 -8.97 -22.80
CA GLU A 55 -11.58 -9.35 -24.22
C GLU A 55 -11.78 -10.86 -24.42
N LEU A 56 -11.15 -11.68 -23.57
CA LEU A 56 -11.32 -13.13 -23.60
C LEU A 56 -12.77 -13.52 -23.30
N ILE A 57 -13.37 -12.94 -22.25
CA ILE A 57 -14.77 -13.19 -21.88
C ILE A 57 -15.72 -12.74 -22.99
N ALA A 58 -15.50 -11.58 -23.60
CA ALA A 58 -16.27 -11.09 -24.74
C ALA A 58 -16.14 -12.02 -25.95
N THR A 59 -14.93 -12.51 -26.23
CA THR A 59 -14.67 -13.48 -27.30
C THR A 59 -15.43 -14.78 -27.05
N ILE A 60 -15.33 -15.35 -25.84
CA ILE A 60 -16.07 -16.56 -25.46
C ILE A 60 -17.58 -16.35 -25.60
N LYS A 61 -18.11 -15.22 -25.12
CA LYS A 61 -19.53 -14.84 -25.27
C LYS A 61 -19.95 -14.85 -26.73
N SER A 62 -19.15 -14.25 -27.62
CA SER A 62 -19.45 -14.17 -29.06
C SER A 62 -19.37 -15.52 -29.78
N ARG A 63 -18.55 -16.45 -29.28
CA ARG A 63 -18.36 -17.78 -29.87
C ARG A 63 -19.33 -18.83 -29.32
N MET A 64 -19.94 -18.58 -28.16
CA MET A 64 -20.97 -19.42 -27.59
C MET A 64 -22.25 -19.32 -28.43
N ARG A 65 -22.59 -20.41 -29.13
CA ARG A 65 -23.76 -20.48 -30.01
C ARG A 65 -24.96 -21.02 -29.26
N VAL A 66 -26.15 -20.72 -29.76
CA VAL A 66 -27.42 -21.29 -29.31
C VAL A 66 -28.05 -21.99 -30.49
N SER A 67 -28.43 -23.25 -30.31
CA SER A 67 -29.18 -24.02 -31.31
C SER A 67 -30.44 -24.62 -30.67
N ALA A 68 -31.50 -24.74 -31.46
CA ALA A 68 -32.71 -25.42 -31.05
C ALA A 68 -32.54 -26.94 -31.15
N LYS A 69 -32.94 -27.66 -30.10
CA LYS A 69 -33.19 -29.10 -30.11
C LYS A 69 -34.67 -29.35 -29.81
N THR A 70 -35.13 -30.58 -30.05
CA THR A 70 -36.54 -31.00 -30.05
C THR A 70 -37.42 -30.34 -28.98
N ASN A 71 -36.93 -30.21 -27.73
CA ASN A 71 -37.69 -29.59 -26.63
C ASN A 71 -36.88 -28.54 -25.83
N ALA A 72 -35.74 -28.07 -26.33
CA ALA A 72 -34.88 -27.15 -25.57
C ALA A 72 -33.92 -26.34 -26.46
N LEU A 73 -33.59 -25.12 -26.03
CA LEU A 73 -32.47 -24.35 -26.60
C LEU A 73 -31.18 -24.75 -25.89
N VAL A 74 -30.19 -25.27 -26.62
CA VAL A 74 -28.89 -25.65 -26.03
C VAL A 74 -27.82 -24.63 -26.39
N ARG A 75 -26.92 -24.35 -25.45
CA ARG A 75 -25.68 -23.60 -25.73
C ARG A 75 -24.57 -24.57 -26.13
N HIS A 76 -23.78 -24.18 -27.12
CA HIS A 76 -22.66 -25.00 -27.56
C HIS A 76 -21.46 -24.17 -28.03
N LEU A 77 -20.30 -24.81 -27.96
CA LEU A 77 -19.06 -24.39 -28.59
C LEU A 77 -18.67 -25.39 -29.67
N GLY A 78 -18.10 -24.90 -30.77
CA GLY A 78 -17.71 -25.72 -31.91
C GLY A 78 -18.72 -25.69 -33.05
N LYS A 79 -18.70 -26.73 -33.89
CA LYS A 79 -19.62 -26.84 -35.03
C LYS A 79 -21.04 -27.15 -34.55
N GLU A 80 -22.05 -26.70 -35.29
CA GLU A 80 -23.45 -26.84 -34.90
C GLU A 80 -23.86 -28.31 -34.77
N PRO A 81 -24.31 -28.77 -33.58
CA PRO A 81 -24.52 -30.19 -33.38
C PRO A 81 -25.98 -30.62 -33.37
N THR A 82 -26.27 -31.68 -34.12
CA THR A 82 -27.27 -32.68 -33.71
C THR A 82 -26.74 -33.51 -32.53
N THR A 83 -25.46 -33.89 -32.54
CA THR A 83 -24.70 -34.57 -31.47
C THR A 83 -23.26 -34.07 -31.39
N CYS A 84 -22.60 -34.21 -30.23
CA CYS A 84 -21.15 -34.00 -30.05
C CYS A 84 -20.48 -35.33 -29.73
N ASP A 85 -20.36 -36.19 -30.74
CA ASP A 85 -19.92 -37.58 -30.59
C ASP A 85 -18.50 -37.83 -31.09
N GLY A 86 -17.78 -36.79 -31.54
CA GLY A 86 -16.38 -36.90 -31.96
C GLY A 86 -16.19 -37.44 -33.38
N THR A 87 -17.25 -37.63 -34.16
CA THR A 87 -17.19 -37.96 -35.58
C THR A 87 -16.90 -36.72 -36.44
N THR A 88 -16.56 -36.90 -37.72
CA THR A 88 -16.27 -35.81 -38.66
C THR A 88 -17.37 -34.75 -38.60
N THR A 89 -17.00 -33.48 -38.41
CA THR A 89 -17.92 -32.34 -38.25
C THR A 89 -18.75 -32.27 -36.96
N LYS A 90 -18.54 -33.18 -36.00
CA LYS A 90 -19.27 -33.25 -34.72
C LYS A 90 -18.36 -33.05 -33.50
N LEU A 91 -17.33 -32.22 -33.66
CA LEU A 91 -16.46 -31.78 -32.57
C LEU A 91 -17.04 -30.49 -31.95
N CYS A 92 -17.57 -30.65 -30.75
CA CYS A 92 -18.28 -29.59 -30.04
C CYS A 92 -18.45 -29.93 -28.57
N VAL A 93 -18.90 -28.94 -27.79
CA VAL A 93 -19.33 -29.10 -26.39
C VAL A 93 -20.75 -28.57 -26.27
N ILE A 94 -21.68 -29.39 -25.78
CA ILE A 94 -23.06 -28.96 -25.46
C ILE A 94 -23.17 -28.72 -23.96
N TYR A 95 -23.68 -27.55 -23.59
CA TYR A 95 -23.96 -27.16 -22.21
C TYR A 95 -25.47 -27.28 -21.93
N THR A 96 -25.90 -28.47 -21.49
CA THR A 96 -27.30 -28.80 -21.24
C THR A 96 -27.91 -28.11 -20.02
N ALA A 97 -27.10 -27.62 -19.07
CA ALA A 97 -27.56 -26.93 -17.86
C ALA A 97 -27.99 -25.46 -18.10
N THR A 98 -28.01 -24.99 -19.36
CA THR A 98 -28.20 -23.56 -19.69
C THR A 98 -29.60 -23.21 -20.22
N THR A 99 -30.53 -24.17 -20.21
CA THR A 99 -31.74 -24.14 -21.05
C THR A 99 -33.01 -23.64 -20.34
N THR A 100 -33.01 -23.44 -19.02
CA THR A 100 -34.18 -22.88 -18.32
C THR A 100 -34.13 -21.36 -18.33
N THR A 101 -35.08 -20.73 -18.99
CA THR A 101 -35.18 -19.28 -19.07
C THR A 101 -35.55 -18.72 -17.69
N GLY A 102 -34.69 -17.86 -17.11
CA GLY A 102 -35.04 -17.07 -15.91
C GLY A 102 -34.54 -17.60 -14.57
N ASP A 103 -33.90 -18.76 -14.50
CA ASP A 103 -33.31 -19.25 -13.25
C ASP A 103 -31.94 -18.61 -12.99
N ALA A 104 -31.60 -18.40 -11.71
CA ALA A 104 -30.29 -17.90 -11.28
C ALA A 104 -29.10 -18.80 -11.71
N GLY A 105 -29.38 -20.03 -12.17
CA GLY A 105 -28.42 -20.97 -12.74
C GLY A 105 -28.48 -21.08 -14.27
N SER A 106 -29.08 -20.12 -14.98
CA SER A 106 -29.21 -20.15 -16.43
C SER A 106 -28.20 -19.25 -17.16
N GLY A 107 -28.07 -19.42 -18.48
CA GLY A 107 -27.18 -18.61 -19.30
C GLY A 107 -25.70 -18.99 -19.21
N LEU A 108 -24.81 -18.06 -19.59
CA LEU A 108 -23.37 -18.35 -19.69
C LEU A 108 -22.71 -18.59 -18.32
N ASN A 109 -23.24 -17.96 -17.27
CA ASN A 109 -22.74 -18.08 -15.89
C ASN A 109 -23.00 -19.47 -15.29
N ALA A 110 -23.91 -20.26 -15.88
CA ALA A 110 -24.15 -21.64 -15.48
C ALA A 110 -22.96 -22.57 -15.82
N ILE A 111 -22.09 -22.15 -16.73
CA ILE A 111 -20.94 -22.94 -17.14
C ILE A 111 -19.80 -22.70 -16.14
N PRO A 112 -19.36 -23.70 -15.36
CA PRO A 112 -18.48 -23.48 -14.21
C PRO A 112 -17.16 -22.76 -14.55
N TRP A 113 -16.53 -23.14 -15.66
CA TRP A 113 -15.28 -22.50 -16.07
C TRP A 113 -15.48 -21.06 -16.56
N VAL A 114 -16.65 -20.72 -17.11
CA VAL A 114 -16.97 -19.33 -17.49
C VAL A 114 -17.30 -18.49 -16.26
N ALA A 115 -18.05 -19.04 -15.32
CA ALA A 115 -18.33 -18.40 -14.04
C ALA A 115 -17.03 -17.98 -13.34
N LYS A 116 -16.02 -18.85 -13.35
CA LYS A 116 -14.70 -18.55 -12.78
C LYS A 116 -13.94 -17.43 -13.49
N LEU A 117 -14.08 -17.32 -14.82
CA LEU A 117 -13.48 -16.20 -15.56
C LEU A 117 -14.16 -14.87 -15.20
N ILE A 118 -15.48 -14.86 -15.10
CA ILE A 118 -16.25 -13.67 -14.73
C ILE A 118 -15.98 -13.26 -13.27
N GLU A 119 -15.87 -14.23 -12.37
CA GLU A 119 -15.46 -13.99 -10.98
C GLU A 119 -14.07 -13.33 -10.92
N ALA A 120 -13.09 -13.87 -11.68
CA ALA A 120 -11.76 -13.28 -11.77
C ALA A 120 -11.79 -11.86 -12.33
N GLN A 121 -12.64 -11.57 -13.33
CA GLN A 121 -12.80 -10.23 -13.89
C GLN A 121 -13.27 -9.24 -12.81
N ARG A 122 -14.29 -9.60 -12.02
CA ARG A 122 -14.79 -8.78 -10.92
C ARG A 122 -13.70 -8.51 -9.88
N THR A 123 -12.94 -9.52 -9.49
CA THR A 123 -11.84 -9.35 -8.53
C THR A 123 -10.79 -8.35 -9.05
N MET A 124 -10.47 -8.37 -10.34
CA MET A 124 -9.52 -7.41 -10.92
C MET A 124 -10.05 -5.97 -10.92
N GLU A 125 -11.35 -5.76 -11.15
CA GLU A 125 -12.00 -4.43 -11.04
C GLU A 125 -11.94 -3.88 -9.62
N GLU A 126 -12.21 -4.73 -8.64
CA GLU A 126 -12.13 -4.38 -7.22
C GLU A 126 -10.71 -3.98 -6.83
N MET A 127 -9.70 -4.75 -7.29
CA MET A 127 -8.29 -4.42 -7.06
C MET A 127 -7.89 -3.08 -7.67
N GLN A 128 -8.34 -2.76 -8.89
CA GLN A 128 -8.06 -1.45 -9.50
C GLN A 128 -8.71 -0.31 -8.72
N THR A 129 -9.95 -0.50 -8.28
CA THR A 129 -10.67 0.49 -7.47
C THR A 129 -9.96 0.74 -6.13
N LEU A 130 -9.50 -0.33 -5.48
CA LEU A 130 -8.71 -0.24 -4.25
C LEU A 130 -7.36 0.43 -4.47
N ALA A 131 -6.67 0.14 -5.58
CA ALA A 131 -5.40 0.78 -5.92
C ALA A 131 -5.58 2.29 -6.13
N VAL A 132 -6.61 2.72 -6.86
CA VAL A 132 -6.92 4.15 -7.05
C VAL A 132 -7.23 4.83 -5.71
N LYS A 133 -7.99 4.17 -4.83
CA LYS A 133 -8.28 4.69 -3.48
C LYS A 133 -6.99 4.84 -2.67
N ALA A 134 -6.13 3.83 -2.68
CA ALA A 134 -4.85 3.85 -1.98
C ALA A 134 -3.93 4.96 -2.49
N SER A 135 -3.83 5.15 -3.82
CA SER A 135 -3.03 6.23 -4.41
C SER A 135 -3.55 7.62 -4.01
N LYS A 136 -4.87 7.82 -3.96
CA LYS A 136 -5.47 9.08 -3.48
C LYS A 136 -5.17 9.33 -2.00
N GLN A 137 -5.24 8.29 -1.18
CA GLN A 137 -4.89 8.39 0.24
C GLN A 137 -3.41 8.71 0.43
N ALA A 138 -2.52 8.09 -0.34
CA ALA A 138 -1.08 8.40 -0.32
C ALA A 138 -0.81 9.88 -0.67
N ALA A 139 -1.42 10.38 -1.75
CA ALA A 139 -1.29 11.79 -2.14
C ALA A 139 -1.83 12.75 -1.07
N ALA A 140 -2.95 12.42 -0.41
CA ALA A 140 -3.48 13.23 0.68
C ALA A 140 -2.53 13.25 1.90
N MET A 141 -1.89 12.12 2.22
CA MET A 141 -0.89 12.07 3.29
C MET A 141 0.34 12.92 2.95
N GLU A 142 0.82 12.88 1.70
CA GLU A 142 1.92 13.73 1.25
C GLU A 142 1.58 15.22 1.36
N MET A 143 0.38 15.62 0.93
CA MET A 143 -0.07 17.01 1.08
C MET A 143 -0.13 17.46 2.54
N LEU A 144 -0.60 16.60 3.46
CA LEU A 144 -0.64 16.91 4.88
C LEU A 144 0.76 17.07 5.47
N ILE A 145 1.72 16.23 5.06
CA ILE A 145 3.12 16.35 5.48
C ILE A 145 3.71 17.69 5.02
N GLU A 146 3.48 18.08 3.77
CA GLU A 146 3.98 19.36 3.25
C GLU A 146 3.27 20.57 3.88
N ALA A 147 1.97 20.47 4.14
CA ALA A 147 1.23 21.49 4.89
C ALA A 147 1.78 21.66 6.32
N ALA A 148 2.14 20.57 6.99
CA ALA A 148 2.74 20.62 8.32
C ALA A 148 4.13 21.27 8.30
N LYS A 149 4.98 20.90 7.33
CA LYS A 149 6.31 21.50 7.14
C LYS A 149 6.22 23.01 6.88
N THR A 150 5.32 23.42 5.99
CA THR A 150 5.11 24.83 5.65
C THR A 150 4.53 25.62 6.81
N ALA A 151 3.54 25.09 7.54
CA ALA A 151 3.00 25.72 8.74
C ALA A 151 4.09 25.94 9.82
N TYR A 152 4.97 24.95 10.02
CA TYR A 152 6.09 25.08 10.94
C TYR A 152 7.09 26.15 10.48
N ALA A 153 7.45 26.17 9.19
CA ALA A 153 8.35 27.17 8.64
C ALA A 153 7.78 28.60 8.72
N VAL A 154 6.49 28.79 8.42
CA VAL A 154 5.83 30.10 8.55
C VAL A 154 5.82 30.56 10.00
N GLN A 155 5.52 29.68 10.95
CA GLN A 155 5.55 30.04 12.37
C GLN A 155 6.96 30.45 12.81
N THR A 156 8.00 29.77 12.33
CA THR A 156 9.39 30.17 12.60
C THR A 156 9.74 31.55 12.02
N VAL A 157 9.28 31.87 10.81
CA VAL A 157 9.52 33.19 10.20
C VAL A 157 8.74 34.28 10.93
N GLN A 158 7.46 34.04 11.26
CA GLN A 158 6.65 35.00 12.02
C GLN A 158 7.19 35.24 13.44
N LEU A 159 7.79 34.23 14.09
CA LEU A 159 8.47 34.39 15.37
C LEU A 159 9.76 35.22 15.25
N LEU A 160 10.49 35.08 14.14
CA LEU A 160 11.68 35.89 13.84
C LEU A 160 11.29 37.34 13.51
N GLU A 161 10.28 37.56 12.67
CA GLU A 161 9.78 38.90 12.32
C GLU A 161 9.18 39.63 13.54
N LYS A 162 8.54 38.90 14.46
CA LYS A 162 8.04 39.47 15.71
C LYS A 162 9.17 39.81 16.69
N GLN A 163 10.32 39.13 16.60
CA GLN A 163 11.53 39.51 17.35
C GLN A 163 12.19 40.75 16.75
N ASP A 164 12.22 40.89 15.43
CA ASP A 164 12.74 42.10 14.75
C ASP A 164 11.82 43.32 14.95
N PHE A 165 10.51 43.14 15.01
CA PHE A 165 9.57 44.22 15.34
C PHE A 165 9.68 44.68 16.81
N ILE A 166 10.05 43.78 17.73
CA ILE A 166 10.33 44.15 19.13
C ILE A 166 11.72 44.81 19.26
N ALA A 167 12.65 44.56 18.33
CA ALA A 167 13.94 45.26 18.27
C ALA A 167 13.86 46.65 17.59
N GLY A 168 12.74 46.98 16.94
CA GLY A 168 12.53 48.23 16.18
C GLY A 168 11.91 49.40 16.94
N THR A 169 11.59 49.27 18.22
CA THR A 169 11.13 50.40 19.05
C THR A 169 11.97 50.52 20.31
N ASP A 170 12.86 51.52 20.32
CA ASP A 170 13.54 52.03 21.51
C ASP A 170 12.55 52.25 22.66
N GLY A 171 12.86 51.69 23.82
CA GLY A 171 12.01 51.87 24.99
C GLY A 171 12.35 51.13 26.27
N LYS A 172 13.64 50.90 26.57
CA LYS A 172 14.18 50.64 27.92
C LYS A 172 13.82 49.30 28.60
N ASP A 173 14.90 48.53 28.84
CA ASP A 173 15.16 47.57 29.93
C ASP A 173 15.52 46.12 29.53
N ARG A 174 16.81 45.84 29.77
CA ARG A 174 17.59 44.60 29.91
C ARG A 174 16.85 43.24 29.91
N ALA A 175 17.38 42.29 29.12
CA ALA A 175 18.01 41.07 29.64
C ALA A 175 18.76 40.30 28.52
N ALA A 176 20.09 40.26 28.60
CA ALA A 176 20.97 39.58 27.64
C ALA A 176 20.94 38.05 27.80
N LYS A 177 20.82 37.33 26.68
CA LYS A 177 21.09 35.88 26.54
C LYS A 177 22.61 35.68 26.29
N PRO A 178 23.25 34.59 26.78
CA PRO A 178 24.70 34.58 27.01
C PRO A 178 25.53 34.61 25.72
N GLU A 179 26.22 35.73 25.53
CA GLU A 179 27.27 35.87 24.52
C GLU A 179 28.45 34.94 24.84
N THR A 180 29.03 34.36 23.80
CA THR A 180 30.27 33.59 23.85
C THR A 180 31.39 34.51 24.35
N THR A 181 31.89 34.27 25.56
CA THR A 181 32.89 35.14 26.21
C THR A 181 34.21 35.15 25.43
N ASN A 182 34.55 36.29 24.84
CA ASN A 182 35.85 36.56 24.19
C ASN A 182 36.55 37.78 24.82
N ASN A 183 37.81 38.05 24.46
CA ASN A 183 38.60 39.10 25.14
C ASN A 183 38.02 40.51 24.95
N GLY A 184 37.32 40.76 23.84
CA GLY A 184 36.58 42.01 23.61
C GLY A 184 35.43 42.19 24.61
N THR A 185 34.64 41.13 24.82
CA THR A 185 33.53 41.15 25.79
C THR A 185 34.01 41.29 27.24
N CYS A 186 35.14 40.69 27.62
CA CYS A 186 35.71 40.85 28.96
C CYS A 186 36.28 42.26 29.19
N LYS A 187 36.95 42.84 28.19
CA LYS A 187 37.44 44.22 28.27
C LYS A 187 36.29 45.21 28.49
N ALA A 188 35.17 45.01 27.78
CA ALA A 188 33.99 45.86 27.90
C ALA A 188 33.32 45.78 29.28
N LYS A 189 33.47 44.67 30.03
CA LYS A 189 32.95 44.55 31.40
C LYS A 189 33.70 45.40 32.42
N GLY A 190 34.94 45.79 32.12
CA GLY A 190 35.79 46.55 33.03
C GLY A 190 36.30 45.73 34.23
N VAL A 191 37.01 46.40 35.14
CA VAL A 191 37.64 45.79 36.33
C VAL A 191 36.68 45.70 37.52
N GLY A 192 37.03 44.90 38.52
CA GLY A 192 36.28 44.75 39.77
C GLY A 192 35.17 43.69 39.67
N THR A 193 34.03 43.95 40.34
CA THR A 193 32.95 42.96 40.52
C THR A 193 32.26 42.55 39.23
N SER A 194 32.40 43.36 38.17
CA SER A 194 31.88 43.16 36.82
C SER A 194 32.68 42.13 36.01
N CYS A 195 33.95 41.88 36.38
CA CYS A 195 34.84 40.94 35.71
C CYS A 195 34.61 39.50 36.21
N LYS A 196 33.47 38.90 35.83
CA LYS A 196 33.04 37.55 36.22
C LYS A 196 32.41 36.82 35.03
N TYR A 197 32.09 35.53 35.20
CA TYR A 197 31.44 34.68 34.19
C TYR A 197 32.31 34.46 32.93
N GLY A 198 33.42 33.75 33.10
CA GLY A 198 34.36 33.48 32.01
C GLY A 198 35.40 34.56 31.75
N CYS A 199 35.48 35.57 32.62
CA CYS A 199 36.51 36.60 32.62
C CYS A 199 37.19 36.68 33.99
N LYS A 200 38.49 37.01 34.02
CA LYS A 200 39.33 37.17 35.21
C LYS A 200 40.14 38.47 35.14
N GLU A 201 40.23 39.16 36.27
CA GLU A 201 41.07 40.35 36.40
C GLU A 201 42.54 39.93 36.58
N ILE A 202 43.42 40.54 35.79
CA ILE A 202 44.87 40.44 35.90
C ILE A 202 45.46 41.84 36.10
N SER A 203 46.63 41.92 36.73
CA SER A 203 47.40 43.17 36.80
C SER A 203 48.60 43.04 35.89
N GLU A 204 48.73 43.95 34.93
CA GLU A 204 49.82 43.98 33.96
C GLU A 204 50.31 45.42 33.83
N ASN A 205 51.62 45.64 34.03
CA ASN A 205 52.23 46.99 34.09
C ASN A 205 51.55 47.95 35.07
N SER A 206 51.18 47.45 36.26
CA SER A 206 50.49 48.21 37.32
C SER A 206 49.09 48.70 36.97
N GLU A 207 48.53 48.28 35.83
CA GLU A 207 47.13 48.50 35.45
C GLU A 207 46.33 47.20 35.49
N LYS A 208 45.14 47.27 36.08
CA LYS A 208 44.22 46.14 36.18
C LYS A 208 43.42 46.02 34.88
N LYS A 209 43.32 44.80 34.34
CA LYS A 209 42.58 44.49 33.11
C LYS A 209 41.71 43.25 33.33
N CYS A 210 40.52 43.26 32.75
CA CYS A 210 39.63 42.10 32.72
C CYS A 210 39.82 41.34 31.40
N VAL A 211 40.33 40.12 31.48
CA VAL A 211 40.61 39.25 30.32
C VAL A 211 39.82 37.95 30.42
N VAL A 212 39.74 37.18 29.34
CA VAL A 212 39.05 35.88 29.36
C VAL A 212 39.73 34.94 30.35
N ASP A 213 38.93 34.21 31.12
CA ASP A 213 39.40 33.10 31.95
C ASP A 213 39.29 31.78 31.17
N PRO A 214 40.40 31.20 30.68
CA PRO A 214 40.37 29.97 29.89
C PRO A 214 39.99 28.74 30.72
N THR A 215 39.91 28.85 32.05
CA THR A 215 39.59 27.74 32.96
C THR A 215 38.13 27.71 33.41
N TYR A 216 37.30 28.64 32.94
CA TYR A 216 35.90 28.77 33.36
C TYR A 216 34.96 27.83 32.59
N THR A 217 34.24 26.97 33.31
CA THR A 217 33.12 26.16 32.77
C THR A 217 31.77 26.60 33.35
N PRO A 218 30.78 26.97 32.53
CA PRO A 218 29.46 27.40 33.01
C PRO A 218 28.64 26.22 33.57
N LYS A 219 28.00 26.41 34.72
CA LYS A 219 27.06 25.43 35.30
C LYS A 219 25.72 25.50 34.56
N GLN A 220 25.24 24.38 34.01
CA GLN A 220 23.89 24.29 33.44
C GLN A 220 22.86 24.06 34.54
N VAL A 221 21.80 24.86 34.56
CA VAL A 221 20.68 24.73 35.51
C VAL A 221 19.50 24.14 34.75
N ASN A 222 19.18 22.87 35.02
CA ASN A 222 17.91 22.25 34.63
C ASN A 222 16.79 22.84 35.50
N GLY A 223 15.74 23.39 34.87
CA GLY A 223 14.61 24.00 35.56
C GLY A 223 13.69 22.96 36.21
N ALA A 224 13.59 23.01 37.55
CA ALA A 224 12.48 22.42 38.30
C ALA A 224 11.67 23.56 38.91
N HIS A 225 10.38 23.61 38.58
CA HIS A 225 9.40 24.55 39.13
C HIS A 225 9.08 24.13 40.58
N GLN A 226 9.37 24.99 41.55
CA GLN A 226 8.85 24.88 42.91
C GLN A 226 7.51 25.59 42.98
N ASP A 227 6.48 24.93 43.50
CA ASP A 227 5.51 25.63 44.34
C ASP A 227 5.06 24.73 45.50
N SER A 228 4.87 25.34 46.65
CA SER A 228 4.88 24.71 47.98
C SER A 228 3.48 24.31 48.46
N THR A 229 3.33 23.15 49.10
CA THR A 229 2.41 22.98 50.26
C THR A 229 2.90 21.84 51.17
N THR A 230 2.99 22.20 52.44
CA THR A 230 3.48 21.49 53.63
C THR A 230 2.74 20.20 53.97
N GLY A 231 3.47 19.17 54.44
CA GLY A 231 2.91 18.05 55.21
C GLY A 231 3.83 16.82 55.29
N ASN A 232 4.48 16.60 56.44
CA ASN A 232 5.32 15.45 56.78
C ASN A 232 4.70 14.09 56.41
N MET A 233 5.50 13.18 55.80
CA MET A 233 5.85 11.87 56.38
C MET A 233 6.82 11.11 55.47
N ASN A 234 7.93 10.67 56.07
CA ASN A 234 8.86 9.67 55.54
C ASN A 234 8.15 8.30 55.52
N THR A 235 8.39 7.43 54.52
CA THR A 235 8.87 6.04 54.71
C THR A 235 9.23 5.36 53.38
N THR A 236 10.42 4.78 53.35
CA THR A 236 10.90 3.65 52.54
C THR A 236 9.86 2.54 52.34
N GLY A 237 9.81 1.96 51.13
CA GLY A 237 9.05 0.73 50.89
C GLY A 237 9.12 0.24 49.46
N SER A 238 10.21 -0.45 49.11
CA SER A 238 10.34 -1.27 47.91
C SER A 238 9.23 -2.33 47.85
N HIS A 239 8.29 -2.25 46.90
CA HIS A 239 7.52 -3.43 46.49
C HIS A 239 7.23 -3.43 44.99
N SER A 240 7.83 -4.43 44.35
CA SER A 240 7.63 -4.89 42.98
C SER A 240 6.14 -5.09 42.66
N PHE A 241 5.69 -4.52 41.54
CA PHE A 241 4.51 -5.04 40.84
C PHE A 241 4.90 -5.34 39.40
N VAL A 242 5.04 -6.63 39.16
CA VAL A 242 5.20 -7.30 37.87
C VAL A 242 3.98 -6.98 37.01
N ILE A 243 4.15 -6.23 35.92
CA ILE A 243 3.12 -6.11 34.88
C ILE A 243 3.19 -7.38 34.04
N ASN A 244 2.40 -8.38 34.42
CA ASN A 244 2.16 -9.56 33.60
C ASN A 244 1.19 -9.17 32.47
N ARG A 245 1.60 -9.48 31.24
CA ARG A 245 0.96 -9.10 29.97
C ARG A 245 -0.13 -10.13 29.62
N PRO A 246 -1.41 -9.77 29.47
CA PRO A 246 -2.36 -10.62 28.77
C PRO A 246 -2.42 -10.24 27.28
N PRO A 247 -2.48 -11.22 26.35
CA PRO A 247 -2.67 -10.95 24.94
C PRO A 247 -4.13 -10.54 24.68
N LEU A 248 -4.32 -9.36 24.09
CA LEU A 248 -5.60 -8.86 23.59
C LEU A 248 -6.05 -9.68 22.37
N LEU A 249 -6.61 -10.86 22.62
CA LEU A 249 -7.51 -11.57 21.71
C LEU A 249 -8.94 -11.17 22.05
N LEU A 250 -9.39 -9.99 21.58
CA LEU A 250 -10.81 -9.61 21.70
C LEU A 250 -11.21 -8.60 20.60
N ALA A 251 -11.10 -8.98 19.33
CA ALA A 251 -11.61 -8.19 18.19
C ALA A 251 -12.14 -9.04 17.02
N CYS A 252 -12.82 -10.16 17.30
CA CYS A 252 -13.46 -11.03 16.29
C CYS A 252 -14.98 -11.20 16.44
N LEU A 253 -15.69 -10.26 17.08
CA LEU A 253 -17.15 -10.36 17.27
C LEU A 253 -17.86 -9.02 17.04
N LEU A 254 -17.63 -8.37 15.89
CA LEU A 254 -18.52 -7.33 15.36
C LEU A 254 -18.53 -7.36 13.82
N LEU A 255 -19.04 -8.45 13.26
CA LEU A 255 -19.61 -8.53 11.92
C LEU A 255 -20.84 -9.43 12.03
N ALA A 256 -21.95 -8.81 12.41
CA ALA A 256 -23.30 -9.29 12.11
C ALA A 256 -23.77 -8.58 10.85
#